data_AF-A0A2N1BUE2-F1
#
_entry.id   AF-A0A2N1BUE2-F1
#
_cell.length_a   1.000
_cell.length_b   1.000
_cell.length_c   1.000
_cell.angle_alpha   90.00
_cell.angle_beta   90.00
_cell.angle_gamma   90.00
#
_symmetry.space_group_name_H-M   'P 1'
#
loop_
_entity.id
_entity.type
_entity.pdbx_description
1 polymer ?
#
loop_
_entity_poly.entity_id
_entity_poly.type
_entity_poly.pdbx_seq_one_letter_code
_entity_poly.pdbx_strand_id
1 'polypeptide(L)' 'MLGYKGSFETFKQAKHRAELAAVKLIEIAEKQEQLVLFGHGYMNRYIRKSLIDQGWVLTCKSNAYWGVTRLESK' A
#
# COMPACT_ATOMS: atom_id res chain seq x y z
N MET A 1 -3.98 0.12 25.60
CA MET A 1 -4.60 1.41 25.22
C MET A 1 -5.98 1.11 24.65
N LEU A 2 -7.04 1.58 25.30
CA LEU A 2 -8.39 1.59 24.73
C LEU A 2 -8.47 2.78 23.77
N GLY A 3 -8.71 2.53 22.49
CA GLY A 3 -8.78 3.59 21.46
C GLY A 3 -9.89 4.60 21.76
N TYR A 4 -9.65 5.86 21.43
CA TYR A 4 -10.67 6.91 21.51
C TYR A 4 -11.80 6.61 20.49
N LYS A 5 -13.01 7.13 20.68
CA LYS A 5 -14.07 7.11 19.66
C LYS A 5 -14.21 8.52 19.10
N GLY A 6 -14.16 8.67 17.77
CA GLY A 6 -14.31 9.95 17.09
C GLY A 6 -14.57 9.75 15.60
N SER A 7 -14.71 10.86 14.88
CA SER A 7 -15.03 10.88 13.44
C SER A 7 -13.83 10.54 12.54
N PHE A 8 -13.00 9.59 12.95
CA PHE A 8 -11.90 9.07 12.16
C PHE A 8 -12.23 7.70 11.61
N GLU A 9 -11.55 7.32 10.54
CA GLU A 9 -11.70 6.01 9.94
C GLU A 9 -11.34 4.89 10.92
N THR A 10 -12.14 3.83 10.92
CA THR A 10 -11.79 2.60 11.60
C THR A 10 -10.64 1.91 10.89
N PHE A 11 -9.92 1.04 11.60
CA PHE A 11 -8.90 0.19 11.00
C PHE A 11 -9.44 -0.60 9.79
N LYS A 12 -10.67 -1.13 9.87
CA LYS A 12 -11.30 -1.89 8.78
C LYS A 12 -11.50 -1.02 7.54
N GLN A 13 -11.99 0.21 7.72
CA GLN A 13 -12.15 1.17 6.62
C GLN A 13 -10.79 1.54 5.99
N ALA A 14 -9.78 1.84 6.82
CA ALA A 14 -8.45 2.19 6.35
C ALA A 14 -7.77 1.02 5.61
N LYS A 15 -7.95 -0.23 6.08
CA LYS A 15 -7.46 -1.45 5.40
C LYS A 15 -8.18 -1.65 4.06
N HIS A 16 -9.50 -1.53 4.04
CA HIS A 16 -10.27 -1.66 2.80
C HIS A 16 -9.86 -0.61 1.77
N ARG A 17 -9.63 0.64 2.20
CA ARG A 17 -9.09 1.71 1.35
C ARG A 17 -7.70 1.37 0.80
N ALA A 18 -6.87 0.61 1.53
CA ALA A 18 -5.58 0.12 1.04
C ALA A 18 -5.72 -0.88 -0.09
N GLU A 19 -6.69 -1.79 0.05
CA GLU A 19 -6.98 -2.84 -0.93
C GLU A 19 -7.47 -2.19 -2.24
N LEU A 20 -8.40 -1.23 -2.14
CA LEU A 20 -8.86 -0.45 -3.31
C LEU A 20 -7.73 0.34 -3.97
N ALA A 21 -6.84 0.94 -3.17
CA ALA A 21 -5.67 1.63 -3.72
C ALA A 21 -4.74 0.67 -4.46
N ALA A 22 -4.51 -0.54 -3.95
CA ALA A 22 -3.70 -1.54 -4.64
C ALA A 22 -4.28 -1.93 -6.01
N VAL A 23 -5.59 -2.15 -6.11
CA VAL A 23 -6.27 -2.43 -7.39
C VAL A 23 -6.04 -1.30 -8.38
N LYS A 24 -6.25 -0.04 -7.95
CA LYS A 24 -6.04 1.12 -8.81
C LYS A 24 -4.58 1.27 -9.27
N LEU A 25 -3.61 0.94 -8.42
CA LEU A 25 -2.19 0.97 -8.79
C LEU A 25 -1.86 -0.08 -9.86
N ILE A 26 -2.48 -1.27 -9.78
CA ILE A 26 -2.33 -2.31 -10.80
C ILE A 26 -2.88 -1.83 -12.13
N GLU A 27 -4.10 -1.27 -12.16
CA GLU A 27 -4.71 -0.72 -13.38
C GLU A 27 -3.85 0.38 -14.04
N ILE A 28 -3.12 1.16 -13.24
CA ILE A 28 -2.20 2.19 -13.74
C ILE A 28 -0.91 1.54 -14.26
N ALA A 29 -0.37 0.55 -13.54
CA ALA A 29 0.84 -0.16 -13.91
C ALA A 29 0.68 -1.00 -15.19
N GLU A 30 -0.53 -1.47 -15.51
CA GLU A 30 -0.82 -2.11 -16.81
C GLU A 30 -0.65 -1.15 -17.99
N LYS A 31 -0.78 0.16 -17.76
CA LYS A 31 -0.69 1.21 -18.78
C LYS A 31 0.64 1.94 -18.79
N GLN A 32 1.44 1.82 -17.74
CA GLN A 32 2.66 2.60 -17.50
C GLN A 32 3.75 1.66 -16.98
N GLU A 33 4.93 1.67 -17.60
CA GLU A 33 6.02 0.76 -17.22
C GLU A 33 6.50 0.95 -15.77
N GLN A 34 6.42 2.16 -15.23
CA GLN A 34 6.89 2.49 -13.89
C GLN A 34 5.94 3.46 -13.17
N LEU A 35 5.73 3.22 -11.88
CA LEU A 35 4.85 4.01 -11.02
C LEU A 35 5.51 4.22 -9.65
N VAL A 36 5.41 5.43 -9.12
CA VAL A 36 5.86 5.77 -7.76
C VAL A 36 4.69 6.33 -6.96
N LEU A 37 4.48 5.77 -5.77
CA LEU A 37 3.49 6.23 -4.80
C LEU A 37 4.19 6.84 -3.58
N PHE A 38 3.79 8.05 -3.21
CA PHE A 38 4.17 8.69 -1.95
C PHE A 38 3.03 8.63 -0.95
N GLY A 39 3.34 8.30 0.30
CA GLY A 39 2.35 8.13 1.35
C GLY A 39 2.98 7.79 2.69
N HIS A 40 2.12 7.53 3.68
CA HIS A 40 2.55 7.24 5.05
C HIS A 40 2.66 5.75 5.35
N GLY A 41 3.37 5.41 6.42
CA GLY A 41 3.75 4.04 6.75
C GLY A 41 2.57 3.06 6.85
N TYR A 42 1.44 3.46 7.43
CA TYR A 42 0.25 2.60 7.48
C TYR A 42 -0.22 2.25 6.07
N MET A 43 -0.43 3.27 5.23
CA MET A 43 -1.00 3.09 3.91
C MET A 43 -0.09 2.27 3.01
N ASN A 44 1.19 2.63 2.96
CA ASN A 44 2.20 1.94 2.15
C ASN A 44 2.34 0.47 2.60
N ARG A 45 2.24 0.20 3.91
CA ARG A 45 2.32 -1.17 4.45
C ARG A 45 1.17 -2.04 3.97
N TYR A 46 -0.07 -1.55 4.01
CA TYR A 46 -1.23 -2.35 3.64
C TYR A 46 -1.43 -2.45 2.13
N ILE A 47 -1.08 -1.40 1.38
CA ILE A 47 -1.01 -1.46 -0.09
C ILE A 47 0.01 -2.53 -0.51
N ARG A 48 1.23 -2.50 0.04
CA ARG A 48 2.24 -3.52 -0.24
C ARG A 48 1.73 -4.94 0.00
N LYS A 49 1.06 -5.17 1.13
CA LYS A 49 0.49 -6.49 1.44
C LYS A 49 -0.54 -6.91 0.39
N SER A 50 -1.47 -6.02 0.06
CA SER A 50 -2.49 -6.29 -0.94
C SER A 50 -1.91 -6.51 -2.35
N LEU A 51 -0.79 -5.86 -2.70
CA LEU A 51 -0.09 -6.12 -3.96
C LEU A 51 0.58 -7.50 -3.95
N ILE A 52 1.23 -7.88 -2.85
CA ILE A 52 1.83 -9.22 -2.69
C ILE A 52 0.77 -10.31 -2.77
N ASP A 53 -0.39 -10.11 -2.12
CA ASP A 53 -1.53 -11.03 -2.19
C ASP A 53 -2.07 -11.19 -3.63
N GLN A 54 -1.83 -10.19 -4.49
CA GLN A 54 -2.16 -10.19 -5.92
C GLN A 54 -0.99 -10.65 -6.81
N GLY A 55 0.06 -11.23 -6.23
CA GLY A 55 1.16 -11.86 -6.98
C GLY A 55 2.37 -10.96 -7.24
N TRP A 56 2.39 -9.72 -6.76
CA TRP A 56 3.55 -8.84 -6.88
C TRP A 56 4.70 -9.29 -5.99
N VAL A 57 5.92 -9.24 -6.49
CA VAL A 57 7.11 -9.68 -5.79
C VAL A 57 7.80 -8.49 -5.14
N LEU A 58 8.05 -8.57 -3.82
CA LEU A 58 8.81 -7.56 -3.09
C LEU A 58 10.31 -7.69 -3.40
N THR A 59 10.89 -6.72 -4.09
CA THR A 59 12.32 -6.74 -4.47
C THR A 59 13.19 -5.90 -3.53
N CYS A 60 12.64 -4.82 -2.96
CA CYS A 60 13.35 -3.98 -2.00
C CYS A 60 12.42 -3.40 -0.94
N LYS A 61 12.92 -3.26 0.29
CA LYS A 61 12.21 -2.63 1.41
C LYS A 61 13.18 -1.95 2.37
N SER A 62 12.90 -0.69 2.69
CA SER A 62 13.53 0.09 3.76
C SER A 62 12.48 0.67 4.69
N ASN A 63 12.76 0.70 6.00
CA ASN A 63 11.94 1.38 7.01
C ASN A 63 12.63 2.65 7.54
N ALA A 64 13.55 3.24 6.77
CA ALA A 64 14.17 4.52 7.11
C ALA A 64 13.12 5.65 7.14
N TYR A 65 13.53 6.84 7.57
CA TYR A 65 12.67 8.04 7.57
C TYR A 65 12.03 8.29 6.19
N TRP A 66 12.81 8.12 5.12
CA TRP A 66 12.34 8.00 3.73
C TRP A 66 12.44 6.54 3.25
N GLY A 67 11.62 5.67 3.86
CA GLY A 67 11.58 4.25 3.50
C GLY A 67 11.06 4.02 2.08
N VAL A 68 11.74 3.17 1.32
CA VAL A 68 11.34 2.75 -0.03
C VAL A 68 10.80 1.33 0.01
N THR A 69 9.75 1.06 -0.76
CA THR A 69 9.31 -0.30 -1.10
C THR A 69 9.23 -0.39 -2.61
N ARG A 70 9.92 -1.37 -3.20
CA ARG A 70 9.84 -1.67 -4.63
C ARG A 70 9.23 -3.05 -4.81
N LEU A 71 8.21 -3.12 -5.66
CA LEU A 71 7.58 -4.37 -6.07
C LEU A 71 7.61 -4.48 -7.59
N GLU A 72 7.66 -5.73 -8.07
CA GLU A 72 7.67 -6.05 -9.50
C GLU A 72 6.63 -7.14 -9.77
N SER A 73 5.84 -6.97 -10.83
CA SER A 73 5.03 -8.04 -11.40
C SER A 73 5.92 -8.93 -12.26
N LYS A 74 5.59 -10.23 -12.32
CA LYS A 74 6.15 -11.09 -13.36
C LYS A 74 5.66 -10.67 -14.74
#